data_AF-A0A927F2U8-F1
#
_entry.id   AF-A0A927F2U8-F1
#
_cell.length_a   1.000
_cell.length_b   1.000
_cell.length_c   1.000
_cell.angle_alpha   90.00
_cell.angle_beta   90.00
_cell.angle_gamma   90.00
#
_symmetry.space_group_name_H-M   'P 1'
#
loop_
_entity.id
_entity.type
_entity.pdbx_description
1 polymer ?
#
loop_
_entity_poly.entity_id
_entity_poly.type
_entity_poly.pdbx_seq_one_letter_code
_entity_poly.pdbx_strand_id
1 'polypeptide(L)'
;MLSPTRRGARLARLLTVAHLGHWGLPTQSAGHIVAELANNAVVHGRVRGRDFLLGLTVTDKTLRIEVTDTRGDRLPATDREVPTRLTESGRGLLLVDALAARWGVRTGPPPRKTVWAELDLPT
;
A
#
# COMPACT_ATOMS: atom_id res chain seq x y z
N MET A 1 6.72 -10.04 6.80
CA MET A 1 5.27 -10.30 6.65
C MET A 1 4.55 -9.69 7.85
N LEU A 2 3.29 -9.29 7.71
CA LEU A 2 2.53 -8.57 8.73
C LEU A 2 1.10 -9.11 8.85
N SER A 3 0.60 -9.19 10.08
CA SER A 3 -0.76 -9.68 10.34
C SER A 3 -1.83 -8.78 9.68
N PRO A 4 -2.94 -9.34 9.16
CA PRO A 4 -4.02 -8.59 8.52
C PRO A 4 -4.95 -7.94 9.57
N THR A 5 -4.37 -7.11 10.43
CA THR A 5 -5.06 -6.41 11.52
C THR A 5 -4.72 -4.92 11.50
N ARG A 6 -5.54 -4.07 12.14
CA ARG A 6 -5.22 -2.64 12.32
C ARG A 6 -3.87 -2.41 12.98
N ARG A 7 -3.48 -3.29 13.93
CA ARG A 7 -2.16 -3.24 14.57
C ARG A 7 -1.05 -3.56 13.57
N GLY A 8 -1.26 -4.57 12.71
CA GLY A 8 -0.34 -4.90 11.61
C GLY A 8 -0.16 -3.78 10.60
N ALA A 9 -1.23 -3.10 10.19
CA ALA A 9 -1.17 -1.93 9.31
C ALA A 9 -0.42 -0.76 9.97
N ARG A 10 -0.68 -0.47 11.25
CA ARG A 10 0.08 0.53 12.00
C ARG A 10 1.56 0.19 12.07
N LEU A 11 1.89 -1.08 12.32
CA LEU A 11 3.27 -1.55 12.36
C LEU A 11 3.95 -1.40 10.98
N ALA A 12 3.25 -1.70 9.88
CA ALA A 12 3.76 -1.50 8.52
C ALA A 12 4.26 -0.07 8.29
N ARG A 13 3.43 0.91 8.66
CA ARG A 13 3.76 2.33 8.56
C ARG A 13 4.96 2.70 9.43
N LEU A 14 4.97 2.26 10.69
CA LEU A 14 6.06 2.58 11.61
C LEU A 14 7.41 2.03 11.14
N LEU A 15 7.43 0.77 10.68
CA LEU A 15 8.63 0.15 10.12
C LEU A 15 9.11 0.88 8.87
N THR A 16 8.20 1.29 7.99
CA THR A 16 8.54 2.08 6.80
C THR A 16 9.21 3.39 7.18
N VAL A 17 8.61 4.16 8.09
CA VAL A 17 9.18 5.44 8.55
C VAL A 17 10.54 5.25 9.20
N ALA A 18 10.69 4.22 10.03
CA ALA A 18 11.96 3.92 10.69
C ALA A 18 13.07 3.53 9.70
N HIS A 19 12.78 2.64 8.74
CA HIS A 19 13.76 2.21 7.73
C HIS A 19 14.17 3.34 6.80
N LEU A 20 13.21 4.11 6.27
CA LEU A 20 13.52 5.23 5.39
C LEU A 20 14.27 6.34 6.13
N GLY A 21 13.92 6.61 7.39
CA GLY A 21 14.65 7.55 8.23
C GLY A 21 16.10 7.11 8.45
N HIS A 22 16.34 5.82 8.65
CA HIS A 22 17.69 5.26 8.74
C HIS A 22 18.48 5.38 7.42
N TRP A 23 17.80 5.33 6.27
CA TRP A 23 18.41 5.55 4.95
C TRP A 23 18.52 7.02 4.55
N GLY A 24 18.09 7.96 5.40
CA GLY A 24 18.08 9.39 5.08
C GLY A 24 17.09 9.79 3.98
N LEU A 25 16.07 8.96 3.72
CA LEU A 25 15.08 9.19 2.66
C LEU A 25 13.81 9.87 3.19
N PRO A 26 13.05 10.57 2.35
CA PRO A 26 11.76 11.16 2.74
C PRO A 26 10.77 10.12 3.27
N THR A 27 10.19 10.39 4.44
CA THR A 27 9.32 9.44 5.15
C THR A 27 7.82 9.75 5.05
N GLN A 28 7.45 11.03 4.86
CA GLN A 28 6.07 11.49 5.01
C GLN A 28 5.12 10.85 3.98
N SER A 29 5.38 11.04 2.68
CA SER A 29 4.55 10.49 1.60
C SER A 29 4.54 8.95 1.63
N ALA A 30 5.70 8.33 1.84
CA ALA A 30 5.83 6.89 1.93
C ALA A 30 5.00 6.31 3.10
N GLY A 31 5.03 6.98 4.26
CA GLY A 31 4.26 6.59 5.43
C GLY A 31 2.75 6.67 5.21
N HIS A 32 2.26 7.67 4.45
CA HIS A 32 0.85 7.77 4.08
C HIS A 32 0.46 6.66 3.09
N ILE A 33 1.24 6.45 2.03
CA ILE A 33 0.97 5.40 1.05
C ILE A 33 0.93 4.02 1.73
N VAL A 34 1.90 3.69 2.58
CA VAL A 34 1.92 2.41 3.29
C VAL A 34 0.70 2.26 4.21
N ALA A 35 0.27 3.34 4.87
CA ALA A 35 -0.92 3.30 5.71
C ALA A 35 -2.17 2.90 4.91
N GLU A 36 -2.39 3.55 3.77
CA GLU A 36 -3.55 3.30 2.92
C GLU A 36 -3.50 1.91 2.27
N LEU A 37 -2.35 1.51 1.72
CA LEU A 37 -2.20 0.20 1.09
C LEU A 37 -2.33 -0.94 2.11
N ALA A 38 -1.74 -0.80 3.30
CA ALA A 38 -1.88 -1.80 4.36
C ALA A 38 -3.32 -1.85 4.91
N ASN A 39 -3.98 -0.71 5.05
CA ASN A 39 -5.39 -0.67 5.47
C ASN A 39 -6.28 -1.38 4.42
N ASN A 40 -6.05 -1.15 3.13
CA ASN A 40 -6.73 -1.87 2.06
C ASN A 40 -6.49 -3.38 2.13
N ALA A 41 -5.27 -3.82 2.40
CA ALA A 41 -4.97 -5.24 2.58
C ALA A 41 -5.70 -5.84 3.81
N VAL A 42 -5.82 -5.08 4.91
CA VAL A 42 -6.53 -5.51 6.14
C VAL A 42 -8.04 -5.57 5.95
N VAL A 43 -8.63 -4.61 5.22
CA VAL A 43 -10.07 -4.51 5.03
C VAL A 43 -10.55 -5.43 3.91
N HIS A 44 -9.84 -5.43 2.78
CA HIS A 44 -10.29 -6.10 1.55
C HIS A 44 -9.51 -7.38 1.25
N GLY A 45 -8.21 -7.42 1.57
CA GLY A 45 -7.31 -8.55 1.32
C GLY A 45 -7.35 -9.66 2.36
N ARG A 46 -8.17 -9.51 3.43
CA ARG A 46 -8.16 -10.41 4.57
C ARG A 46 -8.75 -11.78 4.23
N VAL A 47 -7.89 -12.78 4.30
CA VAL A 47 -8.23 -14.21 4.41
C VAL A 47 -7.81 -14.67 5.81
N ARG A 48 -8.66 -15.43 6.50
CA ARG A 48 -8.38 -15.87 7.89
C ARG A 48 -7.07 -16.67 7.91
N GLY A 49 -6.15 -16.30 8.80
CA GLY A 49 -4.85 -16.96 8.96
C GLY A 49 -3.79 -16.63 7.89
N ARG A 50 -3.99 -15.58 7.08
CA ARG A 50 -3.02 -15.16 6.06
C ARG A 50 -2.51 -13.75 6.32
N ASP A 51 -1.19 -13.60 6.32
CA ASP A 51 -0.51 -12.31 6.42
C ASP A 51 -0.47 -11.58 5.07
N PHE A 52 -0.26 -10.27 5.12
CA PHE A 52 0.16 -9.50 3.95
C PHE A 52 1.68 -9.27 3.97
N LEU A 53 2.25 -9.01 2.80
CA LEU A 53 3.67 -8.70 2.65
C LEU A 53 3.82 -7.22 2.33
N LEU A 54 4.74 -6.55 3.01
CA LEU A 54 5.22 -5.22 2.67
C LEU A 54 6.62 -5.37 2.06
N GLY A 55 6.82 -4.81 0.88
CA GLY A 55 8.13 -4.67 0.23
C GLY A 55 8.46 -3.20 0.02
N LEU A 56 9.70 -2.83 0.32
CA LEU A 56 10.27 -1.52 0.03
C LEU A 56 11.52 -1.76 -0.82
N THR A 57 11.56 -1.20 -2.03
CA THR A 57 12.72 -1.28 -2.91
C THR A 57 13.14 0.13 -3.28
N VAL A 58 14.41 0.45 -3.04
CA VAL A 58 14.98 1.75 -3.38
C VAL A 58 15.88 1.57 -4.60
N THR A 59 15.73 2.48 -5.55
CA THR A 59 16.66 2.71 -6.66
C THR A 59 17.20 4.14 -6.54
N ASP A 60 18.15 4.51 -7.39
CA ASP A 60 18.76 5.85 -7.38
C ASP A 60 17.76 7.00 -7.51
N LYS A 61 16.57 6.75 -8.07
CA LYS A 61 15.56 7.79 -8.36
C LYS A 61 14.20 7.54 -7.75
N THR A 62 13.91 6.31 -7.31
CA THR A 62 12.55 5.94 -6.90
C THR A 62 12.53 5.02 -5.70
N LEU A 63 11.54 5.24 -4.83
CA LEU A 63 11.12 4.30 -3.80
C LEU A 63 9.86 3.57 -4.28
N ARG A 64 9.97 2.25 -4.47
CA ARG A 64 8.85 1.37 -4.77
C ARG A 64 8.32 0.71 -3.50
N ILE A 65 7.03 0.89 -3.25
CA ILE A 65 6.28 0.32 -2.14
C ILE A 65 5.34 -0.74 -2.70
N GLU A 66 5.40 -1.96 -2.18
CA GLU A 66 4.53 -3.06 -2.60
C GLU A 66 3.81 -3.67 -1.39
N VAL A 67 2.49 -3.82 -1.48
CA VAL A 67 1.67 -4.55 -0.51
C VAL A 67 1.01 -5.72 -1.20
N THR A 68 1.35 -6.94 -0.78
CA THR A 68 0.80 -8.18 -1.35
C THR A 68 -0.13 -8.86 -0.37
N ASP A 69 -1.37 -9.10 -0.77
CA ASP A 69 -2.37 -9.86 -0.02
C ASP A 69 -2.75 -11.18 -0.73
N THR A 70 -3.53 -12.02 -0.06
CA THR A 70 -3.92 -13.36 -0.53
C THR A 70 -5.34 -13.40 -1.08
N ARG A 71 -5.83 -12.27 -1.60
CA ARG A 71 -7.13 -12.13 -2.25
C ARG A 71 -7.02 -11.50 -3.64
N GLY A 72 -6.77 -12.37 -4.62
CA GLY A 72 -6.55 -12.04 -6.04
C GLY A 72 -7.79 -11.65 -6.84
N ASP A 73 -8.98 -12.02 -6.37
CA ASP A 73 -10.27 -11.80 -7.02
C ASP A 73 -10.86 -10.41 -6.77
N ARG A 74 -10.33 -9.65 -5.80
CA ARG A 74 -10.80 -8.30 -5.44
C ARG A 74 -9.75 -7.25 -5.77
N LEU A 75 -9.89 -6.62 -6.94
CA LEU A 75 -9.09 -5.47 -7.32
C LEU A 75 -9.56 -4.21 -6.54
N PRO A 76 -8.64 -3.29 -6.20
CA PRO A 76 -9.00 -2.00 -5.66
C PRO A 76 -9.78 -1.21 -6.72
N ALA A 77 -11.01 -0.79 -6.43
CA ALA A 77 -11.78 0.07 -7.30
C ALA A 77 -11.33 1.52 -7.11
N THR A 78 -10.94 2.18 -8.21
CA THR A 78 -10.72 3.63 -8.25
C THR A 78 -11.99 4.23 -8.82
N ASP A 79 -13.05 4.36 -8.01
CA ASP A 79 -14.29 4.98 -8.48
C ASP A 79 -14.02 6.47 -8.74
N ARG A 80 -13.66 6.79 -9.99
CA ARG A 80 -13.61 8.17 -10.53
C ARG A 80 -15.01 8.71 -10.82
N GLU A 81 -16.02 7.84 -10.89
CA GLU A 81 -17.42 8.24 -10.90
C GLU A 81 -17.89 8.49 -9.46
N VAL A 82 -18.53 9.65 -9.27
CA VAL A 82 -18.98 10.19 -7.98
C VAL A 82 -19.51 9.06 -7.06
N PRO A 83 -18.93 8.86 -5.86
CA PRO A 83 -19.27 7.73 -5.03
C PRO A 83 -20.73 7.83 -4.57
N THR A 84 -21.59 6.97 -5.09
CA THR A 84 -23.01 6.90 -4.68
C THR A 84 -23.19 6.40 -3.25
N ARG A 85 -22.12 5.94 -2.58
CA ARG A 85 -22.04 5.81 -1.12
C ARG A 85 -20.62 6.10 -0.66
N LEU A 86 -20.51 6.82 0.46
CA LEU A 86 -19.29 7.17 1.19
C LEU A 86 -18.49 5.93 1.65
N THR A 87 -17.94 5.15 0.73
CA THR A 87 -17.07 4.03 1.08
C THR A 87 -15.67 4.59 1.33
N GLU A 88 -15.14 4.40 2.54
CA GLU A 88 -13.80 4.87 2.95
C GLU A 88 -12.68 4.33 2.04
N SER A 89 -12.95 3.20 1.36
CA SER A 89 -12.02 2.50 0.48
C SER A 89 -11.61 3.31 -0.76
N GLY A 90 -12.49 4.19 -1.26
CA GLY A 90 -12.17 5.07 -2.38
C GLY A 90 -11.23 6.21 -1.99
N ARG A 91 -11.35 6.74 -0.76
CA ARG A 91 -10.56 7.89 -0.28
C ARG A 91 -9.08 7.56 -0.09
N GLY A 92 -8.78 6.35 0.41
CA GLY A 92 -7.41 5.92 0.61
C GLY A 92 -6.61 5.83 -0.69
N LEU A 93 -7.24 5.34 -1.76
CA LEU A 93 -6.60 5.27 -3.08
C LEU A 93 -6.47 6.63 -3.74
N LEU A 94 -7.37 7.58 -3.48
CA LEU A 94 -7.19 8.97 -3.93
C LEU A 94 -5.96 9.61 -3.30
N LEU A 95 -5.65 9.31 -2.03
CA LEU A 95 -4.42 9.77 -1.40
C LEU A 95 -3.18 9.12 -2.03
N VAL A 96 -3.25 7.84 -2.37
CA VAL A 96 -2.18 7.16 -3.11
C VAL A 96 -1.99 7.78 -4.51
N ASP A 97 -3.08 8.03 -5.23
CA ASP A 97 -3.07 8.66 -6.56
C ASP A 97 -2.48 10.08 -6.53
N ALA A 98 -2.75 10.83 -5.46
CA ALA A 98 -2.23 12.19 -5.30
C ALA A 98 -0.75 12.25 -4.87
N LEU A 99 -0.26 11.23 -4.15
CA LEU A 99 1.10 11.24 -3.61
C LEU A 99 2.11 10.45 -4.45
N ALA A 100 1.67 9.40 -5.14
CA ALA A 100 2.55 8.54 -5.91
C ALA A 100 2.81 9.13 -7.30
N ALA A 101 4.04 9.01 -7.79
CA ALA A 101 4.37 9.29 -9.19
C ALA A 101 3.66 8.29 -10.12
N ARG A 102 3.63 7.02 -9.70
CA ARG A 102 2.90 5.93 -10.37
C ARG A 102 2.39 4.96 -9.34
N TRP A 103 1.25 4.36 -9.60
CA TRP A 103 0.78 3.24 -8.80
C TRP A 103 -0.05 2.30 -9.66
N GLY A 104 -0.26 1.09 -9.16
CA GLY A 104 -1.06 0.11 -9.87
C GLY A 104 -1.22 -1.18 -9.11
N VAL A 105 -1.75 -2.17 -9.82
CA VAL A 105 -2.09 -3.48 -9.26
C VAL A 105 -1.52 -4.54 -10.18
N ARG A 106 -0.84 -5.52 -9.59
CA ARG A 106 -0.32 -6.69 -10.28
C ARG A 106 -0.93 -7.93 -9.66
N THR A 107 -1.58 -8.76 -10.47
CA THR A 107 -2.02 -10.09 -10.04
C THR A 107 -0.83 -11.05 -10.07
N GLY A 108 -0.66 -11.82 -9.00
CA GLY A 108 0.30 -12.93 -8.95
C GLY A 108 -0.42 -14.27 -9.17
N PRO A 109 0.29 -15.40 -9.03
CA PRO A 109 -0.36 -16.70 -8.98
C PRO A 109 -1.49 -16.67 -7.94
N PRO A 110 -2.72 -17.08 -8.29
CA PRO A 110 -3.84 -17.04 -7.38
C PRO A 110 -3.51 -17.75 -6.05
N PRO A 111 -3.95 -17.19 -4.90
CA PRO A 111 -4.84 -16.05 -4.78
C PRO A 111 -4.10 -14.72 -4.52
N ARG A 112 -2.91 -14.47 -5.09
CA ARG A 112 -2.10 -13.28 -4.73
C ARG A 112 -2.41 -12.05 -5.57
N LYS A 113 -2.46 -10.89 -4.93
CA LYS A 113 -2.49 -9.57 -5.57
C LYS A 113 -1.50 -8.66 -4.88
N THR A 114 -0.78 -7.87 -5.66
CA THR A 114 0.14 -6.83 -5.19
C THR A 114 -0.38 -5.47 -5.63
N VAL A 115 -0.68 -4.59 -4.68
CA VAL A 115 -0.88 -3.17 -4.94
C VAL A 115 0.46 -2.48 -4.71
N TRP A 116 0.89 -1.64 -5.66
CA TRP A 116 2.19 -1.01 -5.62
C TRP A 116 2.09 0.47 -5.92
N ALA A 117 3.02 1.24 -5.37
CA ALA A 117 3.18 2.66 -5.63
C ALA A 117 4.65 3.04 -5.69
N GLU A 118 4.98 4.05 -6.47
CA GLU A 118 6.32 4.59 -6.64
C GLU A 118 6.33 6.06 -6.28
N LEU A 119 7.35 6.45 -5.52
CA LEU A 119 7.67 7.83 -5.17
C LEU A 119 8.99 8.21 -5.82
N ASP A 120 9.05 9.40 -6.39
CA ASP A 120 10.32 9.98 -6.82
C ASP A 120 11.12 10.42 -5.60
N LEU A 121 12.40 10.05 -5.58
CA LEU A 121 13.33 10.47 -4.55
C LEU A 121 14.00 11.79 -4.99
N PRO A 122 14.16 12.76 -4.07
CA PRO A 122 14.90 13.97 -4.38
C PRO A 122 16.34 13.59 -4.73
N THR A 123 16.85 14.20 -5.79
CA THR A 123 18.24 14.07 -6.25
C THR A 123 19.17 14.92 -5.39
#